data_AF-A0A7X4YKX9-F1
#
_entry.id   AF-A0A7X4YKX9-F1
#
_cell.length_a   1.000
_cell.length_b   1.000
_cell.length_c   1.000
_cell.angle_alpha   90.00
_cell.angle_beta   90.00
_cell.angle_gamma   90.00
#
_symmetry.space_group_name_H-M   'P 1'
#
loop_
_entity.id
_entity.type
_entity.pdbx_description
1 polymer ?
#
loop_
_entity_poly.entity_id
_entity_poly.type
_entity_poly.pdbx_seq_one_letter_code
_entity_poly.pdbx_strand_id
1 'polypeptide(L)'
;MNEKARGRLLLTEEGMIIEADASLLDLLGYNLEGLRGCHVESLLTRSSSVFLHIHFQTRMKLDGKIEGMRIYLRKSDGSGVPCLLHASAQERDGRIVHDCVLEPVVAP
;
A
#
# COMPACT_ATOMS: atom_id res chain seq x y z
N MET A 1 -9.09 22.60 6.82
CA MET A 1 -7.69 22.39 6.41
C MET A 1 -7.70 21.10 5.59
N ASN A 2 -7.81 21.19 4.26
CA ASN A 2 -7.90 20.01 3.37
C ASN A 2 -6.50 19.41 3.20
N GLU A 3 -6.05 18.68 4.23
CA GLU A 3 -4.95 17.76 4.07
C GLU A 3 -5.52 16.54 3.33
N LYS A 4 -5.07 16.30 2.08
CA LYS A 4 -5.47 15.11 1.31
C LYS A 4 -5.38 13.89 2.23
N ALA A 5 -6.49 13.17 2.42
CA ALA A 5 -6.51 11.95 3.22
C ALA A 5 -5.55 10.93 2.60
N ARG A 6 -4.33 10.85 3.11
CA ARG A 6 -3.29 9.91 2.69
C ARG A 6 -3.17 8.83 3.73
N GLY A 7 -3.08 7.59 3.28
CA GLY A 7 -2.84 6.44 4.13
C GLY A 7 -1.37 6.07 4.14
N ARG A 8 -0.89 5.50 5.24
CA ARG A 8 0.44 4.90 5.34
C ARG A 8 0.36 3.42 5.62
N LEU A 9 1.29 2.69 5.04
CA LEU A 9 1.44 1.25 5.18
C LEU A 9 2.92 0.92 5.32
N LEU A 10 3.28 0.12 6.33
CA LEU A 10 4.63 -0.41 6.48
C LEU A 10 4.61 -1.89 6.12
N LEU A 11 5.48 -2.29 5.20
CA LEU A 11 5.59 -3.66 4.73
C LEU A 11 6.96 -4.26 5.06
N THR A 12 7.02 -5.58 5.23
CA THR A 12 8.29 -6.32 5.14
C THR A 12 8.80 -6.31 3.69
N GLU A 13 10.05 -6.72 3.49
CA GLU A 13 10.60 -6.93 2.14
C GLU A 13 9.76 -7.92 1.31
N GLU A 14 9.14 -8.90 1.96
CA GLU A 14 8.25 -9.88 1.32
C GLU A 14 6.81 -9.35 1.09
N GLY A 15 6.53 -8.08 1.41
CA GLY A 15 5.21 -7.48 1.19
C GLY A 15 4.18 -7.79 2.27
N MET A 16 4.61 -8.24 3.45
CA MET A 16 3.71 -8.51 4.58
C MET A 16 3.42 -7.24 5.36
N ILE A 17 2.16 -7.01 5.71
CA ILE A 17 1.74 -5.80 6.44
C ILE A 17 2.22 -5.85 7.89
N ILE A 18 3.02 -4.86 8.27
CA ILE A 18 3.51 -4.65 9.63
C ILE A 18 2.58 -3.67 10.36
N GLU A 19 2.33 -2.52 9.74
CA GLU A 19 1.53 -1.42 10.29
C GLU A 19 0.71 -0.74 9.19
N ALA A 20 -0.46 -0.22 9.56
CA ALA A 20 -1.27 0.67 8.74
C ALA A 20 -1.80 1.80 9.64
N ASP A 21 -1.80 3.03 9.13
CA ASP A 21 -2.33 4.17 9.88
C ASP A 21 -3.86 4.23 9.87
N ALA A 22 -4.44 4.96 10.82
CA ALA A 22 -5.88 5.13 10.94
C ALA A 22 -6.52 5.66 9.65
N SER A 23 -5.87 6.62 8.97
CA SER A 23 -6.33 7.18 7.70
C SER A 23 -6.56 6.10 6.63
N LEU A 24 -5.65 5.13 6.50
CA LEU A 24 -5.79 4.03 5.55
C LEU A 24 -6.90 3.06 5.98
N LEU A 25 -6.99 2.76 7.27
CA LEU A 25 -7.99 1.85 7.82
C LEU A 25 -9.41 2.39 7.64
N ASP A 26 -9.62 3.68 7.95
CA ASP A 26 -10.89 4.39 7.74
C ASP A 26 -11.27 4.45 6.26
N LEU A 27 -10.30 4.74 5.38
CA LEU A 27 -10.53 4.77 3.93
C LEU A 27 -11.00 3.41 3.40
N LEU A 28 -10.41 2.32 3.88
CA LEU A 28 -10.69 0.97 3.40
C LEU A 28 -11.81 0.25 4.17
N GLY A 29 -12.16 0.74 5.36
CA GLY A 29 -13.11 0.11 6.27
C GLY A 29 -12.58 -1.21 6.88
N TYR A 30 -11.28 -1.29 7.19
CA TYR A 30 -10.65 -2.46 7.83
C TYR A 30 -10.19 -2.16 9.26
N ASN A 31 -9.96 -3.21 10.05
CA ASN A 31 -9.24 -3.13 11.32
C ASN A 31 -7.80 -3.63 11.11
N LEU A 32 -6.81 -2.94 11.71
CA LEU A 32 -5.40 -3.30 11.67
C LEU A 32 -5.14 -4.74 12.14
N GLU A 33 -5.84 -5.20 13.17
CA GLU A 33 -5.67 -6.58 13.69
C GLU A 33 -5.98 -7.64 12.63
N GLY A 34 -6.88 -7.34 11.69
CA GLY A 34 -7.19 -8.22 10.57
C GLY A 34 -6.27 -8.07 9.36
N LEU A 35 -5.43 -7.03 9.31
CA LEU A 35 -4.51 -6.77 8.21
C LEU A 35 -3.07 -7.15 8.53
N ARG A 36 -2.66 -7.05 9.80
CA ARG A 36 -1.30 -7.35 10.21
C ARG A 36 -0.95 -8.80 9.90
N GLY A 37 0.19 -9.01 9.23
CA GLY A 37 0.60 -10.34 8.78
C GLY A 37 -0.17 -10.87 7.57
N CYS A 38 -1.05 -10.09 6.95
CA CYS A 38 -1.55 -10.38 5.61
C CYS A 38 -0.58 -9.83 4.55
N HIS A 39 -0.55 -10.46 3.39
CA HIS A 39 0.19 -9.93 2.24
C HIS A 39 -0.55 -8.72 1.65
N VAL A 40 0.17 -7.68 1.21
CA VAL A 40 -0.40 -6.44 0.66
C VAL A 40 -1.35 -6.68 -0.52
N GLU A 41 -1.15 -7.76 -1.28
CA GLU A 41 -2.04 -8.18 -2.36
C GLU A 41 -3.48 -8.47 -1.88
N SER A 42 -3.66 -8.83 -0.62
CA SER A 42 -4.99 -8.98 -0.03
C SER A 42 -5.78 -7.67 -0.02
N LEU A 43 -5.11 -6.51 -0.02
CA LEU A 43 -5.72 -5.19 -0.10
C LEU A 43 -6.02 -4.75 -1.54
N LEU A 44 -5.66 -5.53 -2.54
CA LEU A 44 -5.81 -5.16 -3.95
C LEU A 44 -7.03 -5.81 -4.59
N THR A 45 -7.53 -5.18 -5.66
CA THR A 45 -8.36 -5.91 -6.62
C THR A 45 -7.53 -6.98 -7.30
N ARG A 46 -8.17 -8.04 -7.83
CA ARG A 46 -7.47 -9.14 -8.51
C ARG A 46 -6.57 -8.64 -9.65
N SER A 47 -7.03 -7.66 -10.42
CA SER A 47 -6.27 -7.05 -11.51
C SER A 47 -5.06 -6.26 -11.01
N SER A 48 -5.19 -5.54 -9.90
CA SER A 48 -4.07 -4.80 -9.30
C SER A 48 -3.06 -5.69 -8.59
N SER A 49 -3.47 -6.84 -8.07
CA SER A 49 -2.59 -7.81 -7.38
C SER A 49 -1.42 -8.26 -8.25
N VAL A 50 -1.71 -8.72 -9.47
CA VAL A 50 -0.70 -9.21 -10.42
C VAL A 50 0.21 -8.07 -10.88
N PHE A 51 -0.35 -6.88 -11.11
CA PHE A 51 0.41 -5.70 -11.50
C PHE A 51 1.37 -5.25 -10.40
N LEU A 52 0.90 -5.16 -9.14
CA LEU A 52 1.75 -4.79 -8.02
C LEU A 52 2.88 -5.80 -7.86
N HIS A 53 2.59 -7.10 -7.86
CA HIS A 53 3.61 -8.14 -7.69
C HIS A 53 4.81 -7.96 -8.64
N ILE A 54 4.53 -7.82 -9.94
CA ILE A 54 5.56 -7.74 -10.98
C ILE A 54 6.31 -6.41 -10.93
N HIS A 55 5.58 -5.29 -10.82
CA HIS A 55 6.19 -3.97 -10.93
C HIS A 55 6.80 -3.48 -9.63
N PHE A 56 6.21 -3.81 -8.48
CA PHE A 56 6.70 -3.39 -7.17
C PHE A 56 8.06 -4.00 -6.88
N GLN A 57 8.18 -5.33 -6.97
CA GLN A 57 9.45 -6.02 -6.71
C GLN A 57 10.56 -5.55 -7.65
N THR A 58 10.25 -5.36 -8.94
CA THR A 58 11.21 -4.88 -9.93
C THR A 58 11.69 -3.46 -9.60
N ARG A 59 10.77 -2.54 -9.33
CA ARG A 59 11.09 -1.13 -9.03
C ARG A 59 11.85 -0.99 -7.72
N MET A 60 11.43 -1.70 -6.67
CA MET A 60 12.11 -1.64 -5.37
C MET A 60 13.54 -2.20 -5.46
N LYS A 61 13.80 -3.22 -6.30
CA LYS A 61 15.16 -3.75 -6.53
C LYS A 61 16.05 -2.83 -7.35
N LEU A 62 15.50 -2.14 -8.36
CA LEU A 62 16.28 -1.28 -9.26
C LEU A 62 16.55 0.11 -8.67
N ASP A 63 15.49 0.76 -8.17
CA ASP A 63 15.52 2.17 -7.79
C ASP A 63 15.42 2.37 -6.27
N GLY A 64 15.04 1.33 -5.50
CA GLY A 64 14.78 1.43 -4.06
C GLY A 64 13.54 2.27 -3.70
N LYS A 65 12.84 2.81 -4.70
CA LYS A 65 11.68 3.70 -4.53
C LYS A 65 10.67 3.58 -5.67
N ILE A 66 9.45 4.01 -5.40
CA ILE A 66 8.36 4.17 -6.36
C ILE A 66 7.80 5.58 -6.19
N GLU A 67 7.86 6.39 -7.24
CA GLU A 67 7.41 7.78 -7.25
C GLU A 67 6.02 7.92 -7.90
N GLY A 68 5.09 7.04 -7.50
CA GLY A 68 3.70 7.08 -7.92
C GLY A 68 3.34 5.95 -8.89
N MET A 69 2.74 4.89 -8.36
CA MET A 69 2.18 3.78 -9.10
C MET A 69 0.68 3.73 -8.89
N ARG A 70 -0.11 3.75 -9.98
CA ARG A 70 -1.57 3.67 -9.86
C ARG A 70 -1.98 2.24 -9.52
N ILE A 71 -2.71 2.08 -8.43
CA ILE A 71 -3.28 0.81 -7.96
C ILE A 71 -4.74 0.98 -7.56
N TYR A 72 -5.49 -0.11 -7.50
CA TYR A 72 -6.84 -0.12 -6.95
C TYR A 72 -6.86 -0.94 -5.67
N LEU A 73 -7.08 -0.26 -4.55
CA LEU A 73 -7.29 -0.88 -3.25
C LEU A 73 -8.73 -1.37 -3.14
N ARG A 74 -8.95 -2.51 -2.50
CA ARG A 74 -10.26 -3.10 -2.25
C ARG A 74 -10.71 -2.74 -0.84
N LYS A 75 -11.82 -2.01 -0.73
CA LYS A 75 -12.50 -1.74 0.54
C LYS A 75 -13.18 -3.00 1.09
N SER A 76 -13.54 -3.00 2.37
CA SER A 76 -14.27 -4.10 3.01
C SER A 76 -15.67 -4.33 2.43
N ASP A 77 -16.29 -3.30 1.85
CA ASP A 77 -17.55 -3.39 1.10
C ASP A 77 -17.39 -4.01 -0.32
N GLY A 78 -16.16 -4.37 -0.71
CA GLY A 78 -15.84 -4.96 -2.01
C GLY A 78 -15.61 -3.95 -3.14
N SER A 79 -15.88 -2.66 -2.93
CA SER A 79 -15.60 -1.62 -3.92
C SER A 79 -14.11 -1.30 -4.03
N GLY A 80 -13.72 -0.72 -5.17
CA GLY A 80 -12.34 -0.34 -5.46
C GLY A 80 -12.11 1.16 -5.28
N VAL A 81 -11.03 1.56 -4.60
CA VAL A 81 -10.55 2.94 -4.52
C VAL A 81 -9.26 3.07 -5.31
N PRO A 82 -9.20 3.92 -6.35
CA PRO A 82 -7.95 4.21 -7.03
C PRO A 82 -7.02 5.03 -6.13
N CYS A 83 -5.79 4.56 -5.99
CA CYS A 83 -4.74 5.24 -5.22
C CYS A 83 -3.46 5.34 -6.03
N LEU A 84 -2.68 6.38 -5.74
CA LEU A 84 -1.29 6.50 -6.13
C LEU A 84 -0.42 5.98 -4.99
N LEU A 85 0.36 4.94 -5.26
CA LEU A 85 1.30 4.35 -4.33
C LEU A 85 2.68 4.97 -4.52
N HIS A 86 3.20 5.52 -3.43
CA HIS A 86 4.61 5.88 -3.29
C HIS A 86 5.25 4.91 -2.32
N ALA A 87 6.43 4.40 -2.62
CA ALA A 87 7.13 3.45 -1.75
C ALA A 87 8.61 3.79 -1.67
N SER A 88 9.23 3.51 -0.55
CA SER A 88 10.69 3.60 -0.38
C SER A 88 11.19 2.47 0.51
N ALA A 89 12.32 1.87 0.14
CA ALA A 89 13.01 0.91 0.99
C ALA A 89 13.72 1.67 2.11
N GLN A 90 13.58 1.19 3.33
CA GLN A 90 14.28 1.69 4.50
C GLN A 90 14.90 0.53 5.25
N GLU A 91 16.08 0.75 5.83
CA GLU A 91 16.66 -0.19 6.79
C GLU A 91 16.17 0.18 8.19
N ARG A 92 15.56 -0.79 8.89
CA ARG A 92 15.14 -0.66 10.29
C ARG A 92 15.57 -1.92 11.04
N ASP A 93 16.35 -1.75 12.10
CA ASP A 93 16.87 -2.85 12.93
C ASP A 93 17.56 -3.97 12.11
N GLY A 94 18.32 -3.58 11.07
CA GLY A 94 19.03 -4.51 10.17
C GLY A 94 18.12 -5.28 9.20
N ARG A 95 16.87 -4.86 9.04
CA ARG A 95 15.91 -5.44 8.07
C ARG A 95 15.45 -4.38 7.09
N ILE A 96 15.27 -4.79 5.84
CA ILE A 96 14.63 -3.94 4.84
C ILE A 96 13.12 -3.96 5.06
N VAL A 97 12.55 -2.77 5.14
CA VAL A 97 11.10 -2.53 5.17
C VAL A 97 10.74 -1.58 4.05
N HIS A 98 9.48 -1.60 3.63
CA HIS A 98 8.97 -0.67 2.63
C HIS A 98 7.97 0.29 3.27
N ASP A 99 8.35 1.56 3.33
CA ASP A 99 7.47 2.66 3.78
C ASP A 99 6.64 3.11 2.58
N CYS A 100 5.33 2.91 2.67
CA CYS A 100 4.39 3.13 1.59
C CYS A 100 3.39 4.23 1.97
N VAL A 101 3.18 5.17 1.03
CA VAL A 101 2.16 6.23 1.11
C VAL A 101 1.13 6.01 0.01
N LEU A 102 -0.13 6.01 0.39
CA LEU A 102 -1.27 5.80 -0.50
C LEU A 102 -2.10 7.07 -0.58
N GLU A 103 -2.17 7.64 -1.79
CA GLU A 103 -2.92 8.86 -2.06
C GLU A 103 -4.16 8.53 -2.89
N PRO A 104 -5.39 8.65 -2.35
CA PRO A 104 -6.61 8.48 -3.10
C PRO A 104 -6.69 9.47 -4.25
N VAL A 105 -7.05 8.96 -5.43
CA VAL A 105 -7.24 9.76 -6.62
C VAL A 105 -8.74 9.94 -6.83
N VAL A 106 -9.19 11.19 -6.95
CA VAL A 106 -10.58 11.44 -7.38
C VAL A 106 -10.65 11.01 -8.85
N ALA A 107 -11.49 10.02 -9.16
CA ALA A 107 -11.77 9.69 -10.55
C ALA A 107 -12.43 10.93 -11.21
N PRO A 108 -11.98 11.35 -12.40
CA PRO A 108 -12.59 12.47 -13.12
C PRO A 108 -14.04 12.17 -13.52
#